data_AF-A0A819ZXJ1-F1
#
_entry.id   AF-A0A819ZXJ1-F1
#
_cell.length_a   1.000
_cell.length_b   1.000
_cell.length_c   1.000
_cell.angle_alpha   90.00
_cell.angle_beta   90.00
_cell.angle_gamma   90.00
#
_symmetry.space_group_name_H-M   'P 1'
#
loop_
_entity.id
_entity.type
_entity.pdbx_description
1 polymer ?
#
loop_
_entity_poly.entity_id
_entity_poly.type
_entity_poly.pdbx_seq_one_letter_code
_entity_poly.pdbx_strand_id
1 'polypeptide(L)'
;MSSYTLAAGLVQTIVTTSPPSDDYRIGYDIVINFISAEGLPKMDIIGYGDPYFEAKIDDKVRFISSIQSNTSTPNWDDGEWIVRNIPRTAKLVIRLYDKDDEKVTDDYFGQFEITDLIDYRSPPNGHTIIGPLGLRHGQFHLSIQSSKTSVKNLNLPRYTFDGPCYYSRHNSLPIGRLTMINENCIYPTWKVQLRQ
;
A
#
# COMPACT_ATOMS: atom_id res chain seq x y z
N MET A 1 33.81 -20.71 70.17
CA MET A 1 33.51 -19.56 69.29
C MET A 1 33.78 -20.00 67.87
N SER A 2 32.75 -20.02 67.03
CA SER A 2 32.83 -20.42 65.62
C SER A 2 33.83 -19.56 64.85
N SER A 3 34.60 -20.19 63.98
CA SER A 3 35.08 -19.53 62.76
C SER A 3 34.93 -20.53 61.61
N TYR A 4 34.06 -20.18 60.67
CA TYR A 4 33.78 -20.95 59.47
C TYR A 4 34.86 -20.64 58.43
N THR A 5 35.44 -21.68 57.85
CA THR A 5 36.35 -21.60 56.70
C THR A 5 35.57 -21.08 55.48
N LEU A 6 35.98 -19.94 54.94
CA LEU A 6 35.42 -19.35 53.71
C LEU A 6 35.78 -20.23 52.50
N ALA A 7 34.75 -20.72 51.80
CA ALA A 7 34.88 -21.40 50.53
C ALA A 7 35.45 -20.44 49.47
N ALA A 8 36.37 -20.96 48.64
CA ALA A 8 36.92 -20.25 47.49
C ALA A 8 35.79 -19.89 46.51
N GLY A 9 35.49 -18.60 46.40
CA GLY A 9 34.53 -18.07 45.43
C GLY A 9 35.09 -18.19 44.02
N LEU A 10 34.38 -18.93 43.17
CA LEU A 10 34.51 -18.84 41.72
C LEU A 10 34.21 -17.40 41.31
N VAL A 11 35.22 -16.67 40.84
CA VAL A 11 35.00 -15.44 40.09
C VAL A 11 34.43 -15.88 38.73
N GLN A 12 33.10 -15.94 38.64
CA GLN A 12 32.44 -16.02 37.35
C GLN A 12 32.72 -14.70 36.64
N THR A 13 33.69 -14.72 35.73
CA THR A 13 33.88 -13.69 34.73
C THR A 13 32.53 -13.55 34.02
N ILE A 14 31.82 -12.46 34.29
CA ILE A 14 30.65 -12.08 33.51
C ILE A 14 31.22 -11.75 32.14
N VAL A 15 31.22 -12.73 31.25
CA VAL A 15 31.35 -12.48 29.83
C VAL A 15 30.07 -11.73 29.48
N THR A 16 30.14 -10.41 29.52
CA THR A 16 29.19 -9.56 28.80
C THR A 16 29.41 -9.88 27.32
N THR A 17 28.79 -10.96 26.87
CA THR A 17 28.49 -11.13 25.46
C THR A 17 27.63 -9.91 25.14
N SER A 18 28.22 -8.91 24.49
CA SER A 18 27.45 -7.94 23.74
C SER A 18 26.37 -8.72 22.98
N PRO A 19 25.12 -8.25 22.94
CA PRO A 19 24.10 -8.89 22.11
C PRO A 19 24.72 -9.14 20.72
N PRO A 20 24.42 -10.28 20.07
CA PRO A 20 24.93 -10.55 18.73
C PRO A 20 24.71 -9.28 17.92
N SER A 21 25.79 -8.75 17.35
CA SER A 21 25.86 -7.45 16.68
C SER A 21 24.52 -7.10 16.05
N ASP A 22 23.98 -5.91 16.37
CA ASP A 22 22.86 -5.26 15.68
C ASP A 22 23.26 -4.98 14.20
N ASP A 23 23.60 -6.04 13.47
CA ASP A 23 24.12 -6.05 12.12
C ASP A 23 22.93 -5.88 11.19
N TYR A 24 22.58 -4.60 11.04
CA TYR A 24 22.06 -3.98 9.85
C TYR A 24 20.77 -4.58 9.29
N ARG A 25 19.69 -4.49 10.08
CA ARG A 25 18.36 -4.44 9.47
C ARG A 25 18.23 -3.13 8.68
N ILE A 26 18.63 -3.15 7.41
CA ILE A 26 18.35 -2.05 6.49
C ILE A 26 16.86 -2.08 6.19
N GLY A 27 16.18 -1.00 6.56
CA GLY A 27 14.86 -0.68 6.07
C GLY A 27 14.94 0.51 5.12
N TYR A 28 13.94 0.63 4.26
CA TYR A 28 13.69 1.83 3.51
C TYR A 28 12.29 2.36 3.82
N ASP A 29 12.17 3.68 3.87
CA ASP A 29 10.90 4.38 3.92
C ASP A 29 10.61 4.87 2.50
N ILE A 30 9.41 4.57 2.00
CA ILE A 30 8.97 4.95 0.67
C ILE A 30 7.73 5.84 0.73
N VAL A 31 7.67 6.78 -0.20
CA VAL A 31 6.54 7.68 -0.45
C VAL A 31 6.09 7.45 -1.89
N ILE A 32 4.85 7.00 -2.08
CA ILE A 32 4.28 6.74 -3.40
C ILE A 32 3.20 7.78 -3.68
N ASN A 33 3.28 8.42 -4.85
CA ASN A 33 2.22 9.26 -5.39
C ASN A 33 1.62 8.56 -6.61
N PHE A 34 0.34 8.21 -6.53
CA PHE A 34 -0.42 7.67 -7.65
C PHE A 34 -1.06 8.83 -8.40
N ILE A 35 -0.71 9.00 -9.68
CA ILE A 35 -1.01 10.22 -10.43
C ILE A 35 -2.23 9.97 -11.32
N SER A 36 -2.07 9.15 -12.34
CA SER A 36 -3.09 8.94 -13.37
C SER A 36 -2.92 7.63 -14.11
N ALA A 37 -3.92 7.26 -14.90
CA ALA A 37 -3.77 6.30 -15.98
C ALA A 37 -4.34 6.90 -17.28
N GLU A 38 -3.97 6.32 -18.41
CA GLU A 38 -4.46 6.76 -19.72
C GLU A 38 -4.65 5.59 -20.69
N GLY A 39 -5.63 5.73 -21.58
CA GLY A 39 -5.89 4.73 -22.61
C GLY A 39 -6.46 3.42 -22.07
N LEU A 40 -7.21 3.48 -20.95
CA LEU A 40 -7.93 2.31 -20.45
C LEU A 40 -9.01 1.89 -21.48
N PRO A 41 -9.21 0.58 -21.71
CA PRO A 41 -10.23 0.10 -22.62
C PRO A 41 -11.63 0.46 -22.13
N LYS A 42 -12.61 0.45 -23.03
CA LYS A 42 -14.02 0.51 -22.62
C LYS A 42 -14.44 -0.85 -22.08
N MET A 43 -15.06 -0.83 -20.91
CA MET A 43 -15.60 -2.03 -20.25
C MET A 43 -17.12 -2.01 -20.24
N ASP A 44 -17.74 -0.82 -20.20
CA ASP A 44 -19.19 -0.64 -20.32
C ASP A 44 -19.69 -0.49 -21.76
N ILE A 45 -20.95 -0.90 -21.99
CA ILE A 45 -21.65 -0.82 -23.27
C ILE A 45 -21.93 0.65 -23.65
N ILE A 46 -22.24 1.49 -22.66
CA ILE A 46 -22.53 2.92 -22.84
C ILE A 46 -21.59 3.71 -21.92
N GLY A 47 -20.78 4.58 -22.50
CA GLY A 47 -19.80 5.40 -21.76
C GLY A 47 -18.40 4.77 -21.70
N TYR A 48 -17.64 5.20 -20.70
CA TYR A 48 -16.43 4.56 -20.19
C TYR A 48 -16.74 3.99 -18.80
N GLY A 49 -15.84 3.17 -18.28
CA GLY A 49 -15.96 2.66 -16.91
C GLY A 49 -15.64 3.72 -15.84
N ASP A 50 -15.78 3.28 -14.60
CA ASP A 50 -15.43 3.94 -13.35
C ASP A 50 -14.14 3.35 -12.74
N PRO A 51 -12.94 3.65 -13.30
CA PRO A 51 -11.69 3.06 -12.87
C PRO A 51 -11.28 3.38 -11.43
N TYR A 52 -10.77 2.36 -10.74
CA TYR A 52 -10.02 2.45 -9.48
C TYR A 52 -8.89 1.41 -9.45
N PHE A 53 -7.97 1.53 -8.49
CA PHE A 53 -6.89 0.55 -8.33
C PHE A 53 -6.71 0.07 -6.90
N GLU A 54 -6.15 -1.13 -6.78
CA GLU A 54 -5.59 -1.71 -5.57
C GLU A 54 -4.07 -1.79 -5.70
N ALA A 55 -3.35 -1.15 -4.78
CA ALA A 55 -1.90 -1.26 -4.66
C ALA A 55 -1.52 -2.09 -3.42
N LYS A 56 -0.57 -3.02 -3.58
CA LYS A 56 -0.09 -3.89 -2.51
C LYS A 56 1.42 -3.96 -2.48
N ILE A 57 1.99 -3.93 -1.28
CA ILE A 57 3.41 -4.23 -1.07
C ILE A 57 3.53 -5.55 -0.32
N ASP A 58 4.14 -6.55 -0.97
CA ASP A 58 4.37 -7.92 -0.46
C ASP A 58 3.13 -8.58 0.20
N ASP A 59 1.91 -8.22 -0.24
CA ASP A 59 0.64 -8.59 0.40
C ASP A 59 0.54 -8.26 1.91
N LYS A 60 1.40 -7.36 2.41
CA LYS A 60 1.46 -6.93 3.82
C LYS A 60 0.68 -5.65 4.08
N VAL A 61 0.77 -4.70 3.14
CA VAL A 61 0.04 -3.43 3.19
C VAL A 61 -0.70 -3.22 1.88
N ARG A 62 -1.86 -2.59 1.97
CA ARG A 62 -2.79 -2.37 0.86
C ARG A 62 -3.23 -0.91 0.85
N PHE A 63 -3.34 -0.36 -0.34
CA PHE A 63 -3.99 0.92 -0.63
C PHE A 63 -5.05 0.71 -1.71
N ILE A 64 -6.18 1.40 -1.60
CA ILE A 64 -7.24 1.42 -2.60
C ILE A 64 -7.49 2.89 -2.95
N SER A 65 -7.52 3.20 -4.23
CA SER A 65 -7.74 4.56 -4.71
C SER A 65 -9.20 5.00 -4.57
N SER A 66 -9.42 6.29 -4.82
CA SER A 66 -10.75 6.78 -5.20
C SER A 66 -11.21 6.16 -6.53
N ILE A 67 -12.53 6.09 -6.72
CA ILE A 67 -13.16 5.70 -7.98
C ILE A 67 -13.33 6.96 -8.83
N GLN A 68 -12.92 6.90 -10.09
CA GLN A 68 -13.00 8.01 -11.04
C GLN A 68 -14.07 7.72 -12.07
N SER A 69 -15.16 8.48 -12.07
CA SER A 69 -16.34 8.10 -12.86
C SER A 69 -16.21 8.36 -14.36
N ASN A 70 -16.70 7.41 -15.17
CA ASN A 70 -16.91 7.49 -16.61
C ASN A 70 -15.70 8.08 -17.36
N THR A 71 -14.52 7.48 -17.19
CA THR A 71 -13.28 7.96 -17.79
C THR A 71 -12.34 6.82 -18.22
N SER A 72 -11.63 7.04 -19.33
CA SER A 72 -10.48 6.20 -19.76
C SER A 72 -9.12 6.79 -19.40
N THR A 73 -9.13 7.98 -18.79
CA THR A 73 -7.94 8.72 -18.38
C THR A 73 -8.11 9.23 -16.94
N PRO A 74 -8.21 8.34 -15.94
CA PRO A 74 -8.41 8.75 -14.55
C PRO A 74 -7.21 9.54 -14.04
N ASN A 75 -7.49 10.58 -13.25
CA ASN A 75 -6.51 11.25 -12.39
C ASN A 75 -6.99 11.02 -10.95
N TRP A 76 -6.14 10.42 -10.12
CA TRP A 76 -6.47 10.14 -8.73
C TRP A 76 -6.01 11.25 -7.81
N ASP A 77 -4.74 11.66 -7.90
CA ASP A 77 -4.11 12.66 -7.02
C ASP A 77 -4.50 12.46 -5.53
N ASP A 78 -4.64 11.19 -5.09
CA ASP A 78 -5.17 10.75 -3.78
C ASP A 78 -4.21 11.04 -2.61
N GLY A 79 -3.18 11.84 -2.83
CA GLY A 79 -2.12 12.15 -1.87
C GLY A 79 -1.05 11.06 -1.75
N GLU A 80 -0.16 11.26 -0.77
CA GLU A 80 1.02 10.42 -0.56
C GLU A 80 0.70 9.14 0.24
N TRP A 81 1.04 7.98 -0.33
CA TRP A 81 1.04 6.69 0.38
C TRP A 81 2.44 6.38 0.92
N ILE A 82 2.59 6.47 2.26
CA ILE A 82 3.89 6.37 2.93
C ILE A 82 4.00 5.03 3.68
N VAL A 83 4.98 4.21 3.29
CA VAL A 83 5.24 2.90 3.90
C VAL A 83 6.68 2.83 4.39
N ARG A 84 6.84 2.42 5.65
CA ARG A 84 8.12 2.45 6.37
C ARG A 84 8.70 1.09 6.61
N ASN A 85 10.02 1.09 6.77
CA ASN A 85 10.81 -0.07 7.12
C ASN A 85 10.55 -1.24 6.15
N ILE A 86 10.41 -0.96 4.85
CA ILE A 86 10.30 -2.02 3.83
C ILE A 86 11.68 -2.64 3.59
N PRO A 87 11.77 -3.96 3.32
CA PRO A 87 13.02 -4.55 2.87
C PRO A 87 13.37 -4.08 1.45
N ARG A 88 14.66 -4.12 1.08
CA ARG A 88 15.12 -3.79 -0.29
C ARG A 88 14.44 -4.65 -1.38
N THR A 89 14.03 -5.86 -1.02
CA THR A 89 13.40 -6.84 -1.92
C THR A 89 11.88 -6.67 -2.04
N ALA A 90 11.30 -5.65 -1.41
CA ALA A 90 9.86 -5.44 -1.44
C ALA A 90 9.37 -5.10 -2.84
N LYS A 91 8.18 -5.58 -3.18
CA LYS A 91 7.56 -5.44 -4.50
C LYS A 91 6.23 -4.74 -4.38
N LEU A 92 5.95 -3.83 -5.30
CA LEU A 92 4.65 -3.17 -5.44
C LEU A 92 3.89 -3.83 -6.59
N VAL A 93 2.68 -4.32 -6.30
CA VAL A 93 1.74 -4.82 -7.31
C VAL A 93 0.56 -3.87 -7.35
N ILE A 94 0.20 -3.40 -8.55
CA ILE A 94 -0.98 -2.56 -8.78
C ILE A 94 -1.94 -3.30 -9.69
N ARG A 95 -3.20 -3.39 -9.26
CA ARG A 95 -4.30 -3.99 -10.02
C ARG A 95 -5.38 -2.95 -10.25
N LEU A 96 -5.86 -2.82 -11.47
CA LEU A 96 -6.89 -1.87 -11.86
C LEU A 96 -8.21 -2.59 -12.11
N TYR A 97 -9.30 -1.94 -11.72
CA TYR A 97 -10.66 -2.45 -11.81
C TYR A 97 -11.61 -1.35 -12.26
N ASP A 98 -12.71 -1.78 -12.86
CA ASP A 98 -13.84 -0.95 -13.23
C ASP A 98 -14.98 -1.17 -12.24
N LYS A 99 -15.39 -0.11 -11.54
CA LYS A 99 -16.47 -0.20 -10.57
C LYS A 99 -17.82 -0.24 -11.30
N ASP A 100 -18.56 -1.32 -11.10
CA ASP A 100 -19.94 -1.43 -11.59
C ASP A 100 -20.86 -1.78 -10.41
N ASP A 101 -21.71 -0.83 -10.03
CA ASP A 101 -22.64 -0.99 -8.90
C ASP A 101 -23.78 -1.99 -9.21
N GLU A 102 -24.01 -2.33 -10.49
CA GLU A 102 -25.00 -3.33 -10.90
C GLU A 102 -24.45 -4.76 -10.88
N LYS A 103 -23.13 -4.93 -10.90
CA LYS A 103 -22.47 -6.23 -10.84
C LYS A 103 -22.02 -6.59 -9.42
N VAL A 104 -21.99 -7.90 -9.16
CA VAL A 104 -21.48 -8.45 -7.88
C VAL A 104 -19.94 -8.34 -7.83
N THR A 105 -19.29 -8.34 -8.98
CA THR A 105 -17.84 -8.27 -9.12
C THR A 105 -17.46 -7.19 -10.11
N ASP A 106 -16.49 -6.36 -9.72
CA ASP A 106 -15.92 -5.30 -10.55
C ASP A 106 -15.09 -5.91 -11.70
N ASP A 107 -15.13 -5.28 -12.88
CA ASP A 107 -14.44 -5.79 -14.06
C ASP A 107 -12.93 -5.49 -13.99
N TYR A 108 -12.09 -6.41 -14.45
CA TYR A 108 -10.64 -6.30 -14.30
C TYR A 108 -9.97 -5.65 -15.53
N PHE A 109 -9.36 -4.48 -15.32
CA PHE A 109 -8.55 -3.83 -16.37
C PHE A 109 -7.21 -4.52 -16.55
N GLY A 110 -6.50 -4.84 -15.48
CA GLY A 110 -5.15 -5.38 -15.59
C GLY A 110 -4.26 -5.06 -14.41
N GLN A 111 -2.98 -5.37 -14.54
CA GLN A 111 -1.99 -5.13 -13.49
C GLN A 111 -0.60 -4.87 -14.04
N PHE A 112 0.27 -4.40 -13.15
CA PHE A 112 1.71 -4.39 -13.34
C PHE A 112 2.42 -4.52 -11.98
N GLU A 113 3.71 -4.82 -12.02
CA GLU A 113 4.55 -5.01 -10.84
C GLU A 113 5.82 -4.15 -10.95
N ILE A 114 6.21 -3.52 -9.85
CA ILE A 114 7.48 -2.84 -9.68
C ILE A 114 8.29 -3.60 -8.63
N THR A 115 9.44 -4.12 -9.04
CA THR A 115 10.31 -4.96 -8.21
C THR A 115 11.45 -4.20 -7.53
N ASP A 116 11.83 -3.05 -8.08
CA ASP A 116 12.85 -2.17 -7.49
C ASP A 116 12.19 -0.86 -7.05
N LEU A 117 11.75 -0.83 -5.79
CA LEU A 117 11.14 0.34 -5.18
C LEU A 117 12.18 1.35 -4.67
N ILE A 118 13.42 0.92 -4.48
CA ILE A 118 14.45 1.73 -3.86
C ILE A 118 15.12 2.61 -4.91
N ASP A 119 15.54 2.00 -6.01
CA ASP A 119 16.21 2.68 -7.11
C ASP A 119 15.22 3.01 -8.25
N TYR A 120 13.93 3.11 -7.90
CA TYR A 120 12.82 3.33 -8.83
C TYR A 120 13.02 4.58 -9.70
N ARG A 121 12.74 4.44 -10.99
CA ARG A 121 12.64 5.55 -11.95
C ARG A 121 11.37 5.38 -12.77
N SER A 122 10.57 6.44 -12.83
CA SER A 122 9.35 6.42 -13.64
C SER A 122 9.70 6.25 -15.12
N PRO A 123 9.08 5.28 -15.83
CA PRO A 123 9.21 5.19 -17.27
C PRO A 123 8.66 6.44 -17.96
N PRO A 124 9.25 6.91 -19.08
CA PRO A 124 8.77 8.11 -19.77
C PRO A 124 7.31 8.06 -20.22
N ASN A 125 6.82 6.86 -20.54
CA ASN A 125 5.46 6.63 -21.02
C ASN A 125 4.55 5.98 -19.96
N GLY A 126 4.99 5.94 -18.70
CA GLY A 126 4.29 5.20 -17.63
C GLY A 126 4.46 3.69 -17.72
N HIS A 127 3.83 2.99 -16.77
CA HIS A 127 3.82 1.53 -16.67
C HIS A 127 2.71 0.94 -17.51
N THR A 128 3.05 0.00 -18.37
CA THR A 128 2.04 -0.68 -19.19
C THR A 128 1.20 -1.61 -18.33
N ILE A 129 -0.10 -1.38 -18.35
CA ILE A 129 -1.07 -2.21 -17.66
C ILE A 129 -1.30 -3.46 -18.52
N ILE A 130 -1.08 -4.63 -17.92
CA ILE A 130 -1.26 -5.91 -18.58
C ILE A 130 -2.61 -6.48 -18.15
N GLY A 131 -3.55 -6.51 -19.08
CA GLY A 131 -4.89 -7.05 -18.92
C GLY A 131 -4.95 -8.58 -19.10
N PRO A 132 -6.17 -9.14 -19.08
CA PRO A 132 -6.41 -10.54 -19.40
C PRO A 132 -5.76 -10.96 -20.72
N LEU A 133 -5.26 -12.20 -20.78
CA LEU A 133 -4.59 -12.76 -21.95
C LEU A 133 -3.32 -12.00 -22.40
N GLY A 134 -2.76 -11.13 -21.54
CA GLY A 134 -1.54 -10.38 -21.84
C GLY A 134 -1.78 -9.16 -22.75
N LEU A 135 -3.03 -8.74 -22.91
CA LEU A 135 -3.38 -7.53 -23.66
C LEU A 135 -2.83 -6.28 -22.95
N ARG A 136 -2.42 -5.28 -23.74
CA ARG A 136 -1.93 -4.00 -23.20
C ARG A 136 -3.10 -3.04 -23.04
N HIS A 137 -3.38 -2.63 -21.81
CA HIS A 137 -4.53 -1.81 -21.43
C HIS A 137 -4.09 -0.44 -20.93
N GLY A 138 -3.53 0.37 -21.81
CA GLY A 138 -3.11 1.73 -21.45
C GLY A 138 -1.85 1.78 -20.58
N GLN A 139 -1.61 2.96 -20.00
CA GLN A 139 -0.43 3.27 -19.21
C GLN A 139 -0.82 3.82 -17.84
N PHE A 140 -0.03 3.53 -16.81
CA PHE A 140 -0.20 4.02 -15.45
C PHE A 140 0.98 4.88 -15.02
N HIS A 141 0.70 6.04 -14.44
CA HIS A 141 1.70 7.03 -14.03
C HIS A 141 1.75 7.15 -12.52
N LEU A 142 2.96 6.97 -11.95
CA LEU A 142 3.22 7.14 -10.52
C LEU A 142 4.67 7.56 -10.26
N SER A 143 4.89 8.17 -9.09
CA SER A 143 6.23 8.43 -8.58
C SER A 143 6.46 7.71 -7.26
N ILE A 144 7.70 7.26 -7.04
CA ILE A 144 8.15 6.67 -5.78
C ILE A 144 9.41 7.40 -5.36
N GLN A 145 9.42 7.88 -4.13
CA GLN A 145 10.62 8.40 -3.47
C GLN A 145 11.01 7.43 -2.36
N SER A 146 12.29 7.06 -2.32
CA SER A 146 12.81 6.15 -1.30
C SER A 146 13.88 6.85 -0.46
N SER A 147 13.96 6.47 0.82
CA SER A 147 15.00 6.92 1.73
C SER A 147 15.35 5.79 2.69
N LYS A 148 16.58 5.78 3.23
CA LYS A 148 16.95 4.81 4.26
C LYS A 148 16.12 5.08 5.53
N THR A 149 15.54 4.04 6.10
CA THR A 149 14.74 4.14 7.32
C THR A 149 15.57 4.67 8.48
N SER A 150 15.02 5.63 9.21
CA SER A 150 15.66 6.19 10.41
C SER A 150 15.79 5.14 11.53
N VAL A 151 16.79 5.28 12.41
CA VAL A 151 17.02 4.34 13.53
C VAL A 151 15.76 4.17 14.41
N LYS A 152 15.01 5.26 14.63
CA LYS A 152 13.73 5.22 15.36
C LYS A 152 12.70 4.33 14.66
N ASN A 153 12.58 4.44 13.33
CA ASN A 153 11.62 3.68 12.54
C ASN A 153 12.06 2.23 12.30
N LEU A 154 13.36 1.92 12.39
CA LEU A 154 13.85 0.53 12.33
C LEU A 154 13.30 -0.33 13.47
N ASN A 155 13.08 0.29 14.63
CA ASN A 155 12.47 -0.34 15.80
C ASN A 155 10.95 -0.56 15.65
N LEU A 156 10.31 0.07 14.66
CA LEU A 156 8.91 -0.18 14.34
C LEU A 156 8.76 -1.50 13.55
N PRO A 157 7.60 -2.15 13.60
CA PRO A 157 7.30 -3.29 12.74
C PRO A 157 7.56 -2.99 11.26
N ARG A 158 7.91 -4.03 10.51
CA ARG A 158 8.12 -3.94 9.05
C ARG A 158 6.79 -3.59 8.39
N TYR A 159 6.84 -2.79 7.31
CA TYR A 159 5.64 -2.30 6.62
C TYR A 159 4.75 -1.44 7.53
N THR A 160 5.35 -0.65 8.42
CA THR A 160 4.59 0.34 9.19
C THR A 160 4.09 1.42 8.25
N PHE A 161 2.79 1.68 8.27
CA PHE A 161 2.16 2.73 7.48
C PHE A 161 2.14 4.03 8.30
N ASP A 162 2.57 5.15 7.71
CA ASP A 162 2.41 6.46 8.33
C ASP A 162 2.10 7.54 7.30
N GLY A 163 0.82 7.66 6.98
CA GLY A 163 0.29 8.64 6.06
C GLY A 163 -1.24 8.67 6.18
N PRO A 164 -1.91 9.54 5.42
CA PRO A 164 -3.36 9.56 5.41
C PRO A 164 -3.92 8.24 4.85
N CYS A 165 -4.77 7.58 5.64
CA CYS A 165 -5.55 6.43 5.22
C CYS A 165 -6.81 6.94 4.50
N TYR A 166 -6.77 7.10 3.17
CA TYR A 166 -7.95 7.47 2.36
C TYR A 166 -8.76 6.19 2.03
N TYR A 167 -9.98 6.00 2.56
CA TYR A 167 -11.30 6.53 2.18
C TYR A 167 -11.94 5.82 0.98
N SER A 168 -13.04 5.11 1.23
CA SER A 168 -13.98 4.64 0.20
C SER A 168 -15.26 5.47 0.28
N ARG A 169 -15.71 6.02 -0.86
CA ARG A 169 -17.07 6.56 -1.02
C ARG A 169 -18.03 5.39 -1.14
N HIS A 170 -18.89 5.20 -0.15
CA HIS A 170 -20.04 4.31 -0.32
C HIS A 170 -21.21 5.13 -0.83
N ASN A 171 -21.73 4.75 -1.99
CA ASN A 171 -23.03 5.20 -2.48
C ASN A 171 -24.03 4.10 -2.15
N SER A 172 -24.79 4.26 -1.07
CA SER A 172 -25.76 3.24 -0.68
C SER A 172 -27.17 3.83 -0.65
N LEU A 173 -27.95 3.48 -1.67
CA LEU A 173 -29.38 3.76 -1.77
C LEU A 173 -30.18 3.34 -0.50
N PRO A 174 -29.86 2.21 0.18
CA PRO A 174 -30.54 1.83 1.42
C PRO A 174 -30.28 2.78 2.61
N ILE A 175 -29.06 3.32 2.74
CA ILE A 175 -28.73 4.25 3.84
C ILE A 175 -29.33 5.63 3.59
N GLY A 176 -29.36 6.11 2.34
CA GLY A 176 -30.06 7.37 2.01
C GLY A 176 -31.55 7.35 2.41
N ARG A 177 -32.23 6.20 2.21
CA ARG A 177 -33.62 6.02 2.69
C ARG A 177 -33.74 5.93 4.21
N LEU A 178 -32.73 5.40 4.91
CA LEU A 178 -32.73 5.30 6.38
C LEU A 178 -32.43 6.63 7.08
N THR A 179 -31.72 7.56 6.43
CA THR A 179 -31.33 8.85 7.02
C THR A 179 -32.31 10.00 6.74
N MET A 180 -33.41 9.76 6.02
CA MET A 180 -34.37 10.81 5.58
C MET A 180 -33.71 11.98 4.82
N ILE A 181 -32.57 11.73 4.16
CA ILE A 181 -31.96 12.68 3.24
C ILE A 181 -32.26 12.14 1.85
N ASN A 182 -33.07 12.86 1.09
CA ASN A 182 -33.57 12.43 -0.22
C ASN A 182 -32.52 12.62 -1.34
N GLU A 183 -31.24 12.38 -1.01
CA GLU A 183 -30.09 12.49 -1.91
C GLU A 183 -29.07 11.40 -1.56
N ASN A 184 -28.22 11.03 -2.53
CA ASN A 184 -27.14 10.06 -2.36
C ASN A 184 -26.31 10.40 -1.10
N CYS A 185 -26.44 9.57 -0.06
CA CYS A 185 -25.67 9.76 1.16
C CYS A 185 -24.24 9.26 0.92
N ILE A 186 -23.38 10.19 0.51
CA ILE A 186 -21.94 9.96 0.42
C ILE A 186 -21.41 10.02 1.85
N TYR A 187 -21.01 8.88 2.43
CA TYR A 187 -20.37 8.87 3.74
C TYR A 187 -19.03 8.13 3.73
N PRO A 188 -18.02 8.66 4.46
CA PRO A 188 -16.76 7.98 4.70
C PRO A 188 -16.92 6.84 5.70
N THR A 189 -16.28 5.70 5.44
CA THR A 189 -16.00 4.69 6.47
C THR A 189 -14.49 4.45 6.59
N TRP A 190 -14.05 4.22 7.83
CA TRP A 190 -12.67 3.88 8.17
C TRP A 190 -12.61 2.39 8.52
N LYS A 191 -11.76 1.61 7.85
CA LYS A 191 -11.43 0.24 8.28
C LYS A 191 -9.92 0.08 8.34
N VAL A 192 -9.36 0.37 9.52
CA VAL A 192 -7.97 0.02 9.84
C VAL A 192 -7.97 -1.41 10.36
N GLN A 193 -7.53 -2.36 9.53
CA GLN A 193 -7.40 -3.75 9.96
C GLN A 193 -5.95 -3.99 10.42
N LEU A 194 -5.71 -3.84 11.72
CA LEU A 194 -4.46 -4.27 12.35
C LEU A 194 -4.51 -5.80 12.48
N ARG A 195 -3.66 -6.52 11.74
CA ARG A 195 -3.35 -7.90 12.11
C ARG A 195 -2.46 -7.87 13.35
N GLN A 196 -2.95 -8.44 14.44
CA GLN A 196 -2.16 -8.79 15.62
C GLN A 196 -1.20 -9.94 15.28
#